data_AF-A0A556UER7-F1
#
_entry.id   AF-A0A556UER7-F1
#
_cell.length_a   1.000
_cell.length_b   1.000
_cell.length_c   1.000
_cell.angle_alpha   90.00
_cell.angle_beta   90.00
_cell.angle_gamma   90.00
#
_symmetry.space_group_name_H-M   'P 1'
#
loop_
_entity.id
_entity.type
_entity.pdbx_description
1 polymer ?
#
loop_
_entity_poly.entity_id
_entity_poly.type
_entity_poly.pdbx_seq_one_letter_code
_entity_poly.pdbx_strand_id
1 'polypeptide(L)'
;MANKGPSYGLSREVQSKIDKKYDPELEERLVDWIVAQCGPSILCELINSLCKDSKPVKRIQSSSMAFKQMELISQFLAAAEKYGVTKSDMFQTVDLWEAVQMTLMSLGSLAVTKDDGCYRGDPNWFHKKAQENKREFTDEKLKEGQSVIGLQMGSNRGASQAGMTGYGRPRQIIN
;
A
#
# COMPACT_ATOMS: atom_id res chain seq x y z
N MET A 1 33.81 8.46 15.26
CA MET A 1 33.99 7.07 14.81
C MET A 1 34.39 6.25 16.03
N ALA A 2 33.42 5.60 16.69
CA ALA A 2 33.67 4.85 17.91
C ALA A 2 33.80 3.36 17.57
N ASN A 3 34.86 2.74 18.09
CA ASN A 3 35.30 1.38 17.82
C ASN A 3 34.19 0.32 17.93
N LYS A 4 33.86 -0.36 16.83
CA LYS A 4 33.17 -1.67 16.87
C LYS A 4 34.26 -2.76 16.98
N GLY A 5 34.53 -3.22 18.20
CA GLY A 5 35.31 -4.43 18.41
C GLY A 5 34.57 -5.69 17.90
N PRO A 6 35.25 -6.83 17.74
CA PRO A 6 34.61 -8.06 17.25
C PRO A 6 33.46 -8.48 18.16
N SER A 7 32.28 -8.72 17.59
CA SER A 7 31.11 -9.17 18.34
C SER A 7 31.21 -10.68 18.61
N TYR A 8 31.10 -11.08 19.87
CA TYR A 8 31.08 -12.49 20.29
C TYR A 8 29.76 -12.82 21.00
N GLY A 9 29.37 -14.10 20.97
CA GLY A 9 28.17 -14.60 21.67
C GLY A 9 26.88 -13.87 21.30
N LEU A 10 26.12 -13.43 22.30
CA LEU A 10 24.83 -12.75 22.14
C LEU A 10 24.96 -11.47 21.29
N SER A 11 26.07 -10.73 21.40
CA SER A 11 26.31 -9.54 20.57
C SER A 11 26.50 -9.88 19.09
N ARG A 12 27.08 -11.04 18.78
CA ARG A 12 27.21 -11.54 17.40
C ARG A 12 25.87 -12.00 16.84
N GLU A 13 25.05 -12.65 17.65
CA GLU A 13 23.69 -13.05 17.24
C GLU A 13 22.79 -11.85 17.01
N VAL A 14 22.86 -10.82 17.87
CA VAL A 14 22.12 -9.56 17.68
C VAL A 14 22.60 -8.86 16.41
N GLN A 15 23.92 -8.74 16.20
CA GLN A 15 24.45 -8.15 14.97
C GLN A 15 24.04 -8.96 13.74
N SER A 16 24.12 -10.29 13.77
CA SER A 16 23.68 -11.15 12.66
C SER A 16 22.18 -11.04 12.38
N LYS A 17 21.34 -10.83 13.40
CA LYS A 17 19.92 -10.55 13.23
C LYS A 17 19.69 -9.18 12.60
N ILE A 18 20.44 -8.17 13.01
CA ILE A 18 20.39 -6.82 12.40
C ILE A 18 20.83 -6.88 10.94
N ASP A 19 21.92 -7.59 10.64
CA ASP A 19 22.47 -7.73 9.29
C ASP A 19 21.50 -8.49 8.38
N LYS A 20 20.79 -9.51 8.89
CA LYS A 20 19.76 -10.24 8.13
C LYS A 20 18.50 -9.41 7.83
N LYS A 21 18.25 -8.39 8.65
CA LYS A 21 17.13 -7.46 8.46
C LYS A 21 17.45 -6.37 7.44
N TYR A 22 18.74 -6.20 7.13
CA TYR A 22 19.22 -5.22 6.20
C TYR A 22 19.26 -5.81 4.79
N ASP A 23 18.49 -5.21 3.89
CA ASP A 23 18.52 -5.52 2.46
C ASP A 23 19.31 -4.42 1.73
N PRO A 24 20.54 -4.70 1.27
CA PRO A 24 21.38 -3.72 0.60
C PRO A 24 20.84 -3.34 -0.78
N GLU A 25 20.17 -4.24 -1.50
CA GLU A 25 19.58 -3.94 -2.80
C GLU A 25 18.38 -2.99 -2.64
N LEU A 26 17.58 -3.20 -1.58
CA LEU A 26 16.48 -2.31 -1.25
C LEU A 26 16.98 -0.92 -0.85
N GLU A 27 18.05 -0.83 -0.06
CA GLU A 27 18.66 0.45 0.28
C GLU A 27 19.11 1.19 -0.98
N GLU A 28 19.88 0.54 -1.85
CA GLU A 28 20.39 1.13 -3.09
C GLU A 28 19.23 1.68 -3.95
N ARG A 29 18.17 0.88 -4.13
CA ARG A 29 16.98 1.31 -4.86
C ARG A 29 16.28 2.53 -4.23
N LEU A 30 16.14 2.55 -2.90
CA LEU A 30 15.53 3.67 -2.18
C LEU A 30 16.39 4.93 -2.29
N VAL A 31 17.72 4.79 -2.20
CA VAL A 31 18.68 5.89 -2.34
C VAL A 31 18.62 6.45 -3.76
N ASP A 32 18.66 5.59 -4.79
CA ASP A 32 18.56 5.99 -6.19
C ASP A 32 17.26 6.75 -6.48
N TRP A 33 16.14 6.26 -5.93
CA TRP A 33 14.86 6.95 -6.04
C TRP A 33 14.90 8.34 -5.39
N ILE A 34 15.39 8.45 -4.16
CA ILE A 34 15.47 9.73 -3.45
C ILE A 34 16.36 10.73 -4.21
N VAL A 35 17.51 10.26 -4.71
CA VAL A 35 18.44 11.09 -5.49
C VAL A 35 17.77 11.58 -6.79
N ALA A 36 17.10 10.69 -7.52
CA ALA A 36 16.37 11.05 -8.74
C ALA A 36 15.21 12.04 -8.49
N GLN A 37 14.57 11.94 -7.32
CA GLN A 37 13.38 12.70 -6.99
C GLN A 37 13.70 14.11 -6.45
N CYS A 38 14.71 14.27 -5.57
CA CYS A 38 14.93 15.53 -4.85
C CYS A 38 16.38 15.89 -4.47
N GLY A 39 17.38 15.02 -4.66
CA GLY A 39 18.78 15.35 -4.34
C GLY A 39 19.16 15.21 -2.85
N PRO A 40 20.28 15.81 -2.38
CA PRO A 40 20.95 15.46 -1.11
C PRO A 40 20.25 15.90 0.19
N SER A 41 19.09 16.55 0.13
CA SER A 41 18.27 16.96 1.29
C SER A 41 16.99 16.10 1.36
N ILE A 42 17.11 14.97 2.06
CA ILE A 42 16.59 13.67 1.59
C ILE A 42 15.08 13.43 1.77
N LEU A 43 14.43 13.91 2.84
CA LEU A 43 13.04 13.50 3.15
C LEU A 43 11.99 14.59 2.97
N CYS A 44 12.23 15.79 3.49
CA CYS A 44 11.27 16.89 3.35
C CYS A 44 11.15 17.40 1.91
N GLU A 45 12.24 17.34 1.14
CA GLU A 45 12.20 17.70 -0.28
C GLU A 45 11.53 16.61 -1.11
N LEU A 46 11.71 15.33 -0.73
CA LEU A 46 11.03 14.19 -1.33
C LEU A 46 9.51 14.39 -1.30
N ILE A 47 8.93 14.60 -0.11
CA ILE A 47 7.48 14.76 0.00
C ILE A 47 6.97 16.05 -0.67
N ASN A 48 7.77 17.12 -0.65
CA ASN A 48 7.42 18.36 -1.36
C ASN A 48 7.39 18.16 -2.88
N SER A 49 8.28 17.36 -3.44
CA SER A 49 8.35 17.09 -4.89
C SER A 49 7.20 16.21 -5.39
N LEU A 50 6.65 15.36 -4.51
CA LEU A 50 5.52 14.48 -4.81
C LEU A 50 4.16 15.20 -4.76
N CYS A 51 4.12 16.42 -4.23
CA CYS A 51 2.91 17.24 -4.11
C CYS A 51 2.91 18.37 -5.14
N LYS A 52 1.92 18.39 -6.05
CA LYS A 52 1.77 19.42 -7.11
C LYS A 52 1.50 20.83 -6.58
N ASP A 53 0.45 20.95 -5.76
CA ASP A 53 -0.20 22.24 -5.51
C ASP A 53 0.18 22.87 -4.17
N SER A 54 0.72 22.08 -3.24
CA SER A 54 1.10 22.54 -1.90
C SER A 54 2.42 21.91 -1.51
N LYS A 55 3.37 22.75 -1.10
CA LYS A 55 4.60 22.31 -0.43
C LYS A 55 4.30 22.15 1.06
N PRO A 56 4.03 20.92 1.56
CA PRO A 56 3.68 20.72 2.96
C PRO A 56 4.78 21.16 3.92
N VAL A 57 6.05 21.06 3.51
CA VAL A 57 7.20 21.51 4.31
C VAL A 57 7.72 22.84 3.75
N LYS A 58 7.40 23.96 4.43
CA LYS A 58 7.71 25.31 3.94
C LYS A 58 9.12 25.80 4.28
N ARG A 59 9.74 25.29 5.35
CA ARG A 59 11.05 25.76 5.85
C ARG A 59 11.96 24.58 6.10
N ILE A 60 12.89 24.34 5.18
CA ILE A 60 13.93 23.32 5.32
C ILE A 60 15.21 24.05 5.71
N GLN A 61 15.58 24.00 6.99
CA GLN A 61 16.86 24.51 7.47
C GLN A 61 17.74 23.32 7.82
N SER A 62 18.75 23.05 6.99
CA SER A 62 19.76 22.05 7.29
C SER A 62 20.55 22.46 8.54
N SER A 63 20.53 21.63 9.57
CA SER A 63 21.34 21.81 10.77
C SER A 63 21.81 20.45 11.27
N SER A 64 23.02 20.41 11.80
CA SER A 64 23.59 19.23 12.48
C SER A 64 23.01 19.00 13.87
N MET A 65 22.17 19.92 14.38
CA MET A 65 21.53 19.80 15.68
C MET A 65 20.43 18.72 15.65
N ALA A 66 20.56 17.70 16.50
CA ALA A 66 19.63 16.56 16.58
C ALA A 66 18.15 16.99 16.75
N PHE A 67 17.88 18.00 17.59
CA PHE A 67 16.53 18.55 17.79
C PHE A 67 15.91 19.08 16.48
N LYS A 68 16.70 19.80 15.66
CA LYS A 68 16.22 20.31 14.37
C LYS A 68 15.99 19.19 13.37
N GLN A 69 16.80 18.13 13.39
CA GLN A 69 16.59 16.95 12.57
C GLN A 69 15.30 16.20 12.96
N MET A 70 15.03 16.07 14.26
CA MET A 70 13.77 15.49 14.75
C MET A 70 12.55 16.31 14.32
N GLU A 71 12.64 17.64 14.33
CA GLU A 71 11.58 18.51 13.83
C GLU A 71 11.30 18.28 12.33
N LEU A 72 12.35 18.15 11.51
CA LEU A 72 12.23 17.87 10.07
C LEU A 72 11.57 16.51 9.81
N ILE A 73 11.95 15.47 10.57
CA ILE A 73 11.32 14.15 10.48
C ILE A 73 9.84 14.24 10.84
N SER A 74 9.47 14.96 11.90
CA SER A 74 8.07 15.17 12.28
C SER A 74 7.27 15.88 11.18
N GLN A 75 7.85 16.90 10.55
CA GLN A 75 7.24 17.60 9.42
C GLN A 75 7.05 16.69 8.20
N PHE A 76 8.03 15.82 7.92
CA PHE A 76 7.91 14.81 6.86
C PHE A 76 6.78 13.81 7.14
N LEU A 77 6.69 13.27 8.36
CA LEU A 77 5.66 12.30 8.73
C LEU A 77 4.25 12.92 8.62
N ALA A 78 4.07 14.15 9.10
CA ALA A 78 2.80 14.87 8.96
C ALA A 78 2.42 15.12 7.49
N ALA A 79 3.41 15.32 6.62
CA ALA A 79 3.20 15.48 5.19
C ALA A 79 2.88 14.14 4.50
N ALA A 80 3.56 13.05 4.89
CA ALA A 80 3.33 11.70 4.38
C ALA A 80 1.93 11.18 4.76
N GLU A 81 1.47 11.45 5.98
CA GLU A 81 0.11 11.13 6.41
C GLU A 81 -0.93 11.84 5.53
N LYS A 82 -0.75 13.15 5.29
CA LYS A 82 -1.63 13.93 4.39
C LYS A 82 -1.57 13.44 2.95
N TYR A 83 -0.43 12.92 2.51
CA TYR A 83 -0.28 12.34 1.19
C TYR A 83 -1.03 11.01 1.06
N GLY A 84 -1.36 10.34 2.18
CA GLY A 84 -2.17 9.13 2.22
C GLY A 84 -1.43 7.88 2.69
N VAL A 85 -0.24 8.04 3.29
CA VAL A 85 0.45 6.93 3.96
C VAL A 85 -0.33 6.54 5.22
N THR A 86 -0.60 5.26 5.38
CA THR A 86 -1.31 4.69 6.53
C THR A 86 -0.47 4.79 7.80
N LYS A 87 -1.11 5.05 8.94
CA LYS A 87 -0.42 5.16 10.24
C LYS A 87 0.36 3.91 10.64
N SER A 88 -0.10 2.74 10.21
CA SER A 88 0.60 1.46 10.41
C SER A 88 1.98 1.43 9.74
N ASP A 89 2.12 2.18 8.65
CA ASP A 89 3.29 2.16 7.80
C ASP A 89 4.22 3.34 8.13
N MET A 90 3.89 4.18 9.11
CA MET A 90 4.68 5.36 9.51
C MET A 90 5.68 5.02 10.60
N PHE A 91 6.90 5.54 10.47
CA PHE A 91 7.91 5.48 11.53
C PHE A 91 7.83 6.69 12.47
N GLN A 92 8.39 6.56 13.68
CA GLN A 92 8.66 7.62 14.64
C GLN A 92 10.15 7.96 14.63
N THR A 93 10.52 9.10 15.21
CA THR A 93 11.92 9.57 15.27
C THR A 93 12.88 8.63 16.00
N VAL A 94 12.36 7.68 16.80
CA VAL A 94 13.14 6.70 17.58
C VAL A 94 13.20 5.34 16.88
N ASP A 95 12.51 5.17 15.75
CA ASP A 95 12.34 3.86 15.14
C ASP A 95 13.58 3.35 14.42
N LEU A 96 13.63 2.03 14.29
CA LEU A 96 14.64 1.31 13.54
C LEU A 96 14.47 1.49 12.03
N TRP A 97 15.54 1.24 11.30
CA TRP A 97 15.63 1.34 9.83
C TRP A 97 14.47 0.64 9.08
N GLU A 98 14.02 -0.51 9.56
CA GLU A 98 12.92 -1.27 8.94
C GLU A 98 11.62 -0.45 8.84
N ALA A 99 11.29 0.33 9.88
CA ALA A 99 10.10 1.16 9.89
C ALA A 99 10.23 2.30 8.88
N VAL A 100 11.44 2.87 8.74
CA VAL A 100 11.75 3.91 7.76
C VAL A 100 11.59 3.37 6.34
N GLN A 101 12.14 2.18 6.05
CA GLN A 101 11.99 1.52 4.75
C GLN A 101 10.53 1.25 4.42
N MET A 102 9.73 0.78 5.39
CA MET A 102 8.31 0.51 5.20
C MET A 102 7.53 1.78 4.82
N THR A 103 7.80 2.90 5.48
CA THR A 103 7.17 4.19 5.14
C THR A 103 7.56 4.66 3.74
N LEU A 104 8.85 4.56 3.38
CA LEU A 104 9.34 4.98 2.06
C LEU A 104 8.76 4.10 0.94
N MET A 105 8.66 2.79 1.16
CA MET A 105 8.01 1.87 0.23
C MET A 105 6.52 2.18 0.08
N SER A 106 5.81 2.43 1.17
CA SER A 106 4.39 2.78 1.14
C SER A 106 4.16 4.12 0.42
N LEU A 107 5.04 5.09 0.64
CA LEU A 107 5.03 6.40 -0.02
C LEU A 107 5.31 6.30 -1.53
N GLY A 108 6.35 5.57 -1.93
CA GLY A 108 6.71 5.38 -3.34
C GLY A 108 5.63 4.62 -4.12
N SER A 109 5.11 3.53 -3.55
CA SER A 109 3.97 2.81 -4.13
C SER A 109 2.74 3.71 -4.30
N LEU A 110 2.46 4.58 -3.32
CA LEU A 110 1.35 5.52 -3.42
C LEU A 110 1.57 6.57 -4.51
N ALA A 111 2.79 7.09 -4.65
CA ALA A 111 3.15 8.04 -5.70
C ALA A 111 3.01 7.44 -7.12
N VAL A 112 3.49 6.21 -7.33
CA VAL A 112 3.33 5.51 -8.62
C VAL A 112 1.86 5.18 -8.92
N THR A 113 1.03 5.01 -7.88
CA THR A 113 -0.39 4.70 -8.04
C THR A 113 -1.22 5.92 -8.42
N LYS A 114 -0.88 7.10 -7.87
CA LYS A 114 -1.60 8.35 -8.18
C LYS A 114 -1.32 8.87 -9.59
N ASP A 115 -0.16 8.51 -10.16
CA ASP A 115 0.24 8.83 -11.54
C ASP A 115 0.05 10.32 -11.89
N ASP A 116 0.37 11.19 -10.94
CA ASP A 116 0.22 12.63 -11.06
C ASP A 116 1.30 13.23 -11.99
N GLY A 117 2.31 12.47 -12.41
CA GLY A 117 3.47 13.01 -13.14
C GLY A 117 4.45 13.82 -12.28
N CYS A 118 4.26 13.80 -10.95
CA CYS A 118 5.25 14.29 -9.98
C CYS A 118 6.30 13.24 -9.61
N TYR A 119 5.99 11.96 -9.83
CA TYR A 119 6.91 10.86 -9.60
C TYR A 119 8.04 10.88 -10.65
N ARG A 120 9.27 10.69 -10.19
CA ARG A 120 10.49 10.59 -10.98
C ARG A 120 11.25 9.33 -10.55
N GLY A 121 11.83 8.63 -11.53
CA GLY A 121 12.49 7.34 -11.32
C GLY A 121 11.84 6.23 -12.13
N ASP A 122 12.32 5.00 -11.96
CA ASP A 122 11.74 3.83 -12.62
C ASP A 122 10.44 3.40 -11.90
N PRO A 123 9.27 3.43 -12.57
CA PRO A 123 8.02 2.98 -11.98
C PRO A 123 8.04 1.53 -11.48
N ASN A 124 8.95 0.68 -12.00
CA ASN A 124 9.08 -0.71 -11.58
C ASN A 124 9.68 -0.88 -10.17
N TRP A 125 10.26 0.17 -9.59
CA TRP A 125 10.79 0.14 -8.23
C TRP A 125 9.70 -0.01 -7.17
N PHE A 126 8.47 0.38 -7.50
CA PHE A 126 7.33 0.32 -6.59
C PHE A 126 6.15 -0.41 -7.24
N HIS A 127 5.33 -1.06 -6.42
CA HIS A 127 4.11 -1.69 -6.88
C HIS A 127 2.95 -0.69 -6.87
N LYS A 128 2.06 -0.76 -7.85
CA LYS A 128 0.81 0.00 -7.80
C LYS A 128 -0.13 -0.59 -6.75
N LYS A 129 -0.62 0.26 -5.84
CA LYS A 129 -1.66 -0.12 -4.88
C LYS A 129 -2.98 -0.34 -5.63
N ALA A 130 -3.71 -1.37 -5.23
CA ALA A 130 -5.03 -1.65 -5.80
C ALA A 130 -5.98 -0.46 -5.56
N GLN A 131 -6.60 0.03 -6.62
CA GLN A 131 -7.61 1.08 -6.56
C GLN A 131 -9.00 0.48 -6.61
N GLU A 132 -9.91 1.03 -5.82
CA GLU A 132 -11.31 0.63 -5.84
C GLU A 132 -11.92 0.97 -7.21
N ASN A 133 -12.41 -0.05 -7.92
CA ASN A 133 -13.16 0.14 -9.16
C ASN A 133 -14.65 0.30 -8.82
N LYS A 134 -15.04 1.51 -8.40
CA LYS A 134 -16.45 1.86 -8.18
C LYS A 134 -17.17 1.87 -9.52
N ARG A 135 -17.99 0.85 -9.75
CA ARG A 135 -18.86 0.77 -10.93
C ARG A 135 -20.23 1.30 -10.56
N GLU A 136 -20.58 2.44 -11.15
CA GLU A 136 -21.94 2.94 -11.09
C GLU A 136 -22.76 2.28 -12.19
N PHE A 137 -23.87 1.68 -11.81
CA PHE A 137 -24.84 1.10 -12.74
C PHE A 137 -26.07 2.00 -12.75
N THR A 138 -26.69 2.14 -13.92
CA THR A 138 -27.97 2.84 -14.02
C THR A 138 -29.05 2.10 -13.23
N ASP A 139 -30.03 2.82 -12.71
CA ASP A 139 -31.16 2.22 -11.97
C ASP A 139 -31.90 1.16 -12.80
N GLU A 140 -32.02 1.40 -14.11
CA GLU A 140 -32.58 0.44 -15.07
C GLU A 140 -31.79 -0.86 -15.10
N LYS A 141 -30.45 -0.78 -15.14
CA LYS A 141 -29.56 -1.94 -15.17
C LYS A 141 -29.52 -2.69 -13.83
N LEU A 142 -29.65 -1.97 -12.71
CA LEU A 142 -29.83 -2.59 -11.39
C LEU A 142 -31.16 -3.36 -11.31
N LYS A 143 -32.23 -2.79 -11.88
CA LYS A 143 -33.57 -3.42 -11.92
C LYS A 143 -33.61 -4.65 -12.83
N GLU A 144 -32.94 -4.61 -13.98
CA GLU A 144 -32.75 -5.78 -14.85
C GLU A 144 -32.01 -6.90 -14.11
N GLY A 145 -31.01 -6.56 -13.29
CA GLY A 145 -30.29 -7.53 -12.46
C GLY A 145 -31.19 -8.29 -11.47
N GLN A 146 -32.26 -7.67 -10.98
CA GLN A 146 -33.22 -8.33 -10.08
C GLN A 146 -34.04 -9.43 -10.77
N SER A 147 -34.15 -9.39 -12.10
CA SER A 147 -34.83 -10.43 -12.89
C SER A 147 -33.94 -11.64 -13.21
N VAL A 148 -32.63 -11.54 -12.96
CA VAL A 148 -31.66 -12.61 -13.18
C VAL A 148 -31.64 -13.54 -11.96
N ILE A 149 -32.35 -14.65 -12.06
CA ILE A 149 -32.33 -15.70 -11.04
C ILE A 149 -30.98 -16.43 -11.11
N GLY A 150 -30.17 -16.31 -10.06
CA GLY A 150 -28.89 -17.00 -9.96
C GLY A 150 -29.05 -18.54 -10.04
N LEU A 151 -28.08 -19.22 -10.66
CA LEU A 151 -28.10 -20.67 -10.89
C LEU A 151 -28.30 -21.53 -9.62
N GLN A 152 -28.01 -20.99 -8.42
CA GLN A 152 -28.27 -21.65 -7.14
C GLN A 152 -29.75 -21.77 -6.79
N MET A 153 -30.63 -20.96 -7.37
CA MET A 153 -32.09 -21.02 -7.15
C MET A 153 -32.80 -22.04 -8.06
N GLY A 154 -32.02 -22.87 -8.78
CA GLY A 154 -32.54 -23.91 -9.65
C GLY A 154 -32.97 -23.35 -11.00
N SER A 155 -32.36 -23.86 -12.08
CA SER A 155 -32.82 -23.56 -13.43
C SER A 155 -33.88 -24.58 -13.85
N ASN A 156 -35.07 -24.08 -14.17
CA ASN A 156 -36.16 -24.83 -14.79
C ASN A 156 -35.95 -25.07 -16.30
N ARG A 157 -34.84 -24.59 -16.90
CA ARG A 157 -34.52 -24.84 -18.31
C ARG A 157 -34.23 -26.31 -18.66
N GLY A 158 -33.96 -27.16 -17.67
CA GLY A 158 -33.80 -28.61 -17.86
C GLY A 158 -34.98 -29.46 -17.34
N ALA A 159 -35.93 -28.86 -16.62
CA ALA A 159 -37.07 -29.57 -16.04
C ALA A 159 -38.31 -29.34 -16.92
N SER A 160 -38.41 -30.06 -18.03
CA SER A 160 -39.67 -30.07 -18.77
C SER A 160 -40.76 -30.67 -17.88
N GLN A 161 -41.90 -29.98 -17.74
CA GLN A 161 -43.08 -30.50 -17.03
C GLN A 161 -43.69 -31.73 -17.73
N ALA A 162 -43.15 -32.16 -18.88
CA ALA A 162 -43.50 -33.40 -19.54
C ALA A 162 -43.21 -34.59 -18.61
N GLY A 163 -44.28 -35.20 -18.07
CA GLY A 163 -44.21 -36.35 -17.17
C GLY A 163 -44.42 -36.04 -15.68
N MET A 164 -44.51 -34.76 -15.27
CA MET A 164 -44.94 -34.43 -13.91
C MET A 164 -46.45 -34.66 -13.78
N THR A 165 -46.82 -35.69 -13.03
CA THR A 165 -48.21 -35.98 -12.70
C THR A 165 -48.78 -34.83 -11.87
N GLY A 166 -49.84 -34.17 -12.37
CA GLY A 166 -50.51 -33.09 -11.66
C GLY A 166 -50.98 -33.48 -10.26
N TYR A 167 -51.10 -32.48 -9.37
CA TYR A 167 -51.68 -32.65 -8.04
C TYR A 167 -53.04 -33.33 -8.14
N GLY A 168 -53.22 -34.44 -7.41
CA GLY A 168 -54.48 -35.18 -7.35
C GLY A 168 -54.49 -36.56 -8.01
N ARG A 169 -53.36 -37.09 -8.51
CA ARG A 169 -53.33 -38.47 -9.03
C ARG A 169 -53.45 -39.49 -7.87
N PRO A 170 -54.45 -40.39 -7.87
CA PRO A 170 -54.61 -41.37 -6.80
C PRO A 170 -53.44 -42.36 -6.79
N ARG A 171 -53.00 -42.75 -5.59
CA ARG A 171 -51.91 -43.73 -5.41
C ARG A 171 -52.35 -45.08 -5.97
N GLN A 172 -51.56 -45.68 -6.85
CA GLN A 172 -51.78 -47.07 -7.27
C GLN A 172 -51.43 -47.99 -6.10
N ILE A 173 -52.45 -48.51 -5.42
CA ILE A 173 -52.31 -49.62 -4.49
C ILE A 173 -52.46 -50.89 -5.31
N ILE A 174 -51.40 -51.69 -5.38
CA ILE A 174 -51.40 -52.99 -6.03
C ILE A 174 -51.70 -54.02 -4.93
N ASN A 175 -52.78 -54.79 -5.11
CA ASN A 175 -53.15 -55.92 -4.23
C ASN A 175 -52.24 -57.12 -4.48
#